data_AF-A0A969Z0K7-F1
#
_entry.id   AF-A0A969Z0K7-F1
#
_cell.length_a   1.000
_cell.length_b   1.000
_cell.length_c   1.000
_cell.angle_alpha   90.00
_cell.angle_beta   90.00
_cell.angle_gamma   90.00
#
_symmetry.space_group_name_H-M   'P 1'
#
loop_
_entity.id
_entity.type
_entity.pdbx_description
1 polymer ?
#
loop_
_entity_poly.entity_id
_entity_poly.type
_entity_poly.pdbx_seq_one_letter_code
_entity_poly.pdbx_strand_id
1 'polypeptide(L)'
;MVRKYTDGFKLAVVKDYYQSTLGVRAIANKYNLPSKNYINNWEKQLKKKGLLPPDATKPNKTAGRSTEAITRADTRTPREKQYEEEIRYLKAKVAYLESLESLQPFLKKK
;
A
#
# COMPACT_ATOMS: atom_id res chain seq x y z
N MET A 1 -11.53 -14.85 33.10
CA MET A 1 -10.62 -14.01 33.92
C MET A 1 -10.03 -12.91 33.04
N VAL A 2 -10.27 -11.63 33.35
CA VAL A 2 -9.69 -10.51 32.58
C VAL A 2 -8.23 -10.38 32.98
N ARG A 3 -7.29 -10.65 32.06
CA ARG A 3 -5.86 -10.43 32.32
C ARG A 3 -5.62 -8.92 32.42
N LYS A 4 -5.30 -8.44 33.62
CA LYS A 4 -4.92 -7.05 33.86
C LYS A 4 -3.41 -6.93 33.72
N TYR A 5 -2.97 -6.10 32.77
CA TYR A 5 -1.56 -5.79 32.58
C TYR A 5 -1.23 -4.49 33.31
N THR A 6 -0.09 -4.45 33.98
CA THR A 6 0.43 -3.24 34.64
C THR A 6 0.84 -2.20 33.62
N ASP A 7 0.76 -0.92 33.97
CA ASP A 7 1.13 0.15 33.03
C ASP A 7 2.62 0.09 32.63
N GLY A 8 3.50 -0.36 33.53
CA GLY A 8 4.91 -0.59 33.22
C GLY A 8 5.12 -1.65 32.14
N PHE A 9 4.38 -2.77 32.21
CA PHE A 9 4.42 -3.80 31.17
C PHE A 9 3.91 -3.27 29.83
N LYS A 10 2.77 -2.56 29.83
CA LYS A 10 2.21 -1.96 28.61
C LYS A 10 3.21 -1.01 27.96
N LEU A 11 3.88 -0.18 28.75
CA LEU A 11 4.87 0.79 28.27
C LEU A 11 6.08 0.08 27.66
N ALA A 12 6.58 -0.99 28.30
CA ALA A 12 7.68 -1.78 27.77
C ALA A 12 7.33 -2.40 26.40
N VAL A 13 6.13 -2.99 26.26
CA VAL A 13 5.66 -3.57 25.00
C VAL A 13 5.52 -2.52 23.89
N VAL A 14 4.97 -1.33 24.20
CA VAL A 14 4.82 -0.25 23.21
C VAL A 14 6.18 0.31 22.79
N LYS A 15 7.14 0.44 23.72
CA LYS A 15 8.51 0.85 23.40
C LYS A 15 9.22 -0.18 22.51
N ASP A 16 9.12 -1.46 22.83
CA ASP A 16 9.66 -2.55 21.99
C ASP A 16 9.02 -2.53 20.59
N TYR A 17 7.72 -2.27 20.49
CA TYR A 17 7.03 -2.10 19.21
C TYR A 17 7.56 -0.90 18.40
N TYR A 18 7.94 0.20 19.05
CA TYR A 18 8.48 1.38 18.35
C TYR A 18 9.93 1.20 17.90
N GLN A 19 10.73 0.48 18.67
CA GLN A 19 12.13 0.21 18.38
C GLN A 19 12.32 -0.95 17.41
N SER A 20 11.36 -1.88 17.37
CA SER A 20 11.44 -3.07 16.51
C SER A 20 11.05 -2.79 15.06
N THR A 21 11.69 -3.51 14.15
CA THR A 21 11.27 -3.61 12.75
C THR A 21 9.97 -4.41 12.60
N LEU A 22 9.59 -5.20 13.61
CA LEU A 22 8.41 -6.08 13.59
C LEU A 22 7.08 -5.30 13.53
N GLY A 23 6.10 -5.89 12.85
CA GLY A 23 4.73 -5.39 12.85
C GLY A 23 3.99 -5.67 14.17
N VAL A 24 2.86 -4.98 14.40
CA VAL A 24 2.05 -5.11 15.63
C VAL A 24 1.67 -6.56 15.92
N ARG A 25 1.38 -7.37 14.88
CA ARG A 25 1.04 -8.80 15.04
C ARG A 25 2.22 -9.62 15.56
N ALA A 26 3.42 -9.40 15.04
CA ALA A 26 4.60 -10.14 15.47
C ALA A 26 5.00 -9.77 16.92
N ILE A 27 4.88 -8.50 17.31
CA ILE A 27 5.08 -8.09 18.70
C ILE A 27 3.99 -8.69 19.61
N ALA A 28 2.74 -8.70 19.18
CA ALA A 28 1.67 -9.34 19.95
C ALA A 28 1.98 -10.82 20.20
N ASN A 29 2.46 -11.55 19.20
CA ASN A 29 2.88 -12.94 19.34
C ASN A 29 4.10 -13.10 20.27
N LYS A 30 5.11 -12.22 20.16
CA LYS A 30 6.31 -12.22 21.02
C LYS A 30 5.95 -12.15 22.50
N TYR A 31 4.94 -11.35 22.86
CA TYR A 31 4.46 -11.20 24.24
C TYR A 31 3.23 -12.07 24.56
N ASN A 32 2.91 -13.04 23.69
CA ASN A 32 1.78 -13.95 23.84
C ASN A 32 0.43 -13.23 24.09
N LEU A 33 0.24 -12.09 23.43
CA LEU A 33 -0.97 -11.29 23.53
C LEU A 33 -2.09 -11.88 22.67
N PRO A 34 -3.34 -11.90 23.16
CA PRO A 34 -4.45 -12.49 22.41
C PRO A 34 -4.79 -11.78 21.09
N SER A 35 -4.38 -10.52 20.95
CA SER A 35 -4.68 -9.73 19.75
C SER A 35 -3.73 -8.55 19.62
N LYS A 36 -3.43 -8.17 18.37
CA LYS A 36 -2.72 -6.92 18.02
C LYS A 36 -3.40 -5.67 18.59
N ASN A 37 -4.72 -5.74 18.84
CA ASN A 37 -5.51 -4.61 19.34
C ASN A 37 -5.09 -4.18 20.75
N TYR A 38 -4.49 -5.08 21.54
CA TYR A 38 -3.98 -4.71 22.87
C TYR A 38 -2.92 -3.62 22.78
N ILE A 39 -1.96 -3.75 21.86
CA ILE A 39 -0.88 -2.77 21.67
C ILE A 39 -1.45 -1.41 21.23
N ASN A 40 -2.36 -1.41 20.26
CA ASN A 40 -3.03 -0.19 19.79
C ASN A 40 -3.83 0.52 20.90
N ASN A 41 -4.52 -0.27 21.72
CA ASN A 41 -5.32 0.26 22.84
C ASN A 41 -4.43 0.78 23.96
N TRP A 42 -3.31 0.11 24.25
CA TRP A 42 -2.35 0.54 25.24
C TRP A 42 -1.63 1.82 24.82
N GLU A 43 -1.28 1.96 23.55
CA GLU A 43 -0.74 3.21 23.00
C GLU A 43 -1.68 4.40 23.33
N LYS A 44 -2.98 4.25 23.05
CA LYS A 44 -4.00 5.27 23.38
C LYS A 44 -4.12 5.53 24.88
N GLN A 45 -4.14 4.46 25.69
CA GLN A 45 -4.24 4.58 27.16
C GLN A 45 -3.03 5.28 27.76
N LEU A 46 -1.83 4.95 27.30
CA LEU A 46 -0.58 5.53 27.80
C LEU A 46 -0.46 7.00 27.41
N LYS A 47 -0.87 7.38 26.19
CA LYS A 47 -1.00 8.78 25.76
C LYS A 47 -1.97 9.56 26.65
N LYS A 48 -3.16 9.00 26.90
CA LYS A 48 -4.17 9.63 27.78
C LYS A 48 -3.66 9.81 29.22
N LYS A 49 -2.81 8.90 29.70
CA LYS A 49 -2.18 8.97 31.03
C LYS A 49 -0.94 9.86 31.09
N GLY A 50 -0.50 10.44 29.98
CA GLY A 50 0.75 11.23 29.90
C GLY A 50 2.04 10.39 30.04
N LEU A 51 1.94 9.06 30.00
CA LEU A 51 3.09 8.15 30.07
C LEU A 51 3.79 7.97 28.71
N LEU A 52 3.15 8.43 27.64
CA LEU A 52 3.67 8.43 26.29
C LEU A 52 3.37 9.79 25.65
N PRO A 53 4.30 10.39 24.89
CA PRO A 53 4.03 11.64 24.19
C PRO A 53 2.82 11.52 23.25
N PRO A 54 1.99 12.56 23.10
CA PRO A 54 0.81 12.53 22.24
C PRO A 54 1.17 12.17 20.79
N ASP A 55 2.31 12.67 20.32
CA ASP A 55 2.79 12.49 18.95
C ASP A 55 3.55 11.17 18.73
N ALA A 56 3.82 10.42 19.81
CA ALA A 56 4.63 9.21 19.72
C ALA A 56 3.90 8.16 18.87
N THR A 57 4.42 7.87 17.69
CA THR A 57 3.87 6.91 16.73
C THR A 57 5.01 6.09 16.17
N LYS A 58 4.78 4.80 15.87
CA LYS A 58 5.79 3.98 15.19
C LYS A 58 6.16 4.62 13.84
N PRO A 59 7.45 4.95 13.59
CA PRO A 59 7.87 5.70 12.40
C PRO A 59 7.57 4.93 11.10
N ASN A 60 7.64 3.60 11.12
CA ASN A 60 7.38 2.75 9.96
C ASN A 60 6.20 1.81 10.23
N LYS A 61 4.96 2.29 9.99
CA LYS A 61 3.74 1.44 9.95
C LYS A 61 3.59 0.68 8.64
N THR A 62 4.35 1.06 7.61
CA THR A 62 4.23 0.58 6.24
C THR A 62 5.38 -0.34 5.88
N ALA A 63 5.29 -1.61 6.28
CA ALA A 63 5.38 -2.61 5.22
C ALA A 63 3.98 -2.63 4.60
N GLY A 64 3.69 -1.61 3.77
CA GLY A 64 2.51 -1.67 2.92
C GLY A 64 2.57 -2.98 2.16
N ARG A 65 1.41 -3.62 1.96
CA ARG A 65 1.24 -4.73 1.02
C ARG A 65 2.21 -4.51 -0.14
N SER A 66 3.13 -5.47 -0.39
CA SER A 66 4.02 -5.37 -1.53
C SER A 66 3.16 -5.02 -2.73
N THR A 67 3.58 -4.03 -3.52
CA THR A 67 2.95 -3.70 -4.80
C THR A 67 3.25 -4.82 -5.81
N GLU A 68 3.14 -6.08 -5.40
CA GLU A 68 3.00 -7.17 -6.33
C GLU A 68 1.68 -6.90 -7.04
N ALA A 69 1.80 -6.47 -8.28
CA ALA A 69 0.67 -6.26 -9.15
C ALA A 69 -0.17 -7.54 -9.08
N ILE A 70 -1.42 -7.41 -8.62
CA ILE A 70 -2.38 -8.51 -8.70
C ILE A 70 -2.53 -8.78 -10.19
N THR A 71 -1.78 -9.75 -10.72
CA THR A 71 -1.96 -10.25 -12.09
C THR A 71 -3.31 -10.96 -12.09
N ARG A 72 -4.38 -10.21 -12.36
CA ARG A 72 -5.70 -10.80 -12.58
C ARG A 72 -5.60 -11.60 -13.87
N ALA A 73 -6.10 -12.84 -13.85
CA ALA A 73 -6.21 -13.65 -15.05
C ALA A 73 -7.01 -12.87 -16.10
N ASP A 74 -6.50 -12.85 -17.33
CA ASP A 74 -7.17 -12.19 -18.45
C ASP A 74 -8.42 -13.00 -18.85
N THR A 75 -9.61 -12.48 -18.49
CA THR A 75 -10.91 -13.14 -18.75
C THR A 75 -11.47 -12.85 -20.14
N ARG A 76 -10.71 -12.18 -21.02
CA ARG A 76 -11.16 -11.82 -22.38
C ARG A 76 -11.29 -13.03 -23.28
N THR A 77 -12.33 -13.04 -24.08
CA THR A 77 -12.56 -14.01 -25.16
C THR A 77 -11.54 -13.83 -26.30
N PRO A 78 -11.26 -14.86 -27.12
CA PRO A 78 -10.38 -14.73 -28.28
C PRO A 78 -10.78 -13.61 -29.25
N ARG A 79 -12.09 -13.38 -29.39
CA ARG A 79 -12.65 -12.33 -30.26
C ARG A 79 -12.33 -10.92 -29.74
N GLU A 80 -12.41 -10.71 -28.43
CA GLU A 80 -12.07 -9.42 -27.81
C GLU A 80 -10.59 -9.09 -28.00
N LYS A 81 -9.71 -10.09 -27.92
CA LYS A 81 -8.27 -9.90 -28.17
C LYS A 81 -7.99 -9.47 -29.61
N GLN A 82 -8.65 -10.13 -30.57
CA GLN A 82 -8.55 -9.76 -31.98
C GLN A 82 -9.00 -8.30 -32.21
N TYR A 83 -10.10 -7.88 -31.57
CA TYR A 83 -10.54 -6.48 -31.65
C TYR A 83 -9.56 -5.51 -30.99
N GLU A 84 -8.94 -5.87 -29.86
CA GLU A 84 -7.92 -5.03 -29.23
C GLU A 84 -6.69 -4.84 -30.12
N GLU A 85 -6.25 -5.90 -30.80
CA GLU A 85 -5.15 -5.84 -31.77
C GLU A 85 -5.50 -4.96 -32.97
N GLU A 86 -6.72 -5.11 -33.51
CA GLU A 86 -7.21 -4.30 -34.62
C GLU A 86 -7.33 -2.81 -34.21
N ILE A 87 -7.89 -2.52 -33.03
CA ILE A 87 -7.96 -1.16 -32.48
C ILE A 87 -6.56 -0.56 -32.33
N ARG A 88 -5.60 -1.34 -31.85
CA ARG A 88 -4.20 -0.89 -31.71
C ARG A 88 -3.59 -0.56 -33.06
N TYR A 89 -3.78 -1.43 -34.05
CA TYR A 89 -3.30 -1.21 -35.41
C TYR A 89 -3.94 0.03 -36.05
N LEU A 90 -5.26 0.18 -35.95
CA LEU A 90 -5.99 1.31 -36.49
C LEU A 90 -5.55 2.63 -35.84
N LYS A 91 -5.35 2.66 -34.51
CA LYS A 91 -4.80 3.83 -33.82
C LYS A 91 -3.42 4.22 -34.33
N ALA A 92 -2.53 3.23 -34.55
CA ALA A 92 -1.22 3.50 -35.11
C ALA A 92 -1.29 4.04 -36.55
N LYS A 93 -2.19 3.48 -37.37
CA LYS A 93 -2.41 3.94 -38.75
C LYS A 93 -2.95 5.37 -38.79
N VAL A 94 -3.92 5.70 -37.94
CA VAL A 94 -4.47 7.06 -37.83
C VAL A 94 -3.39 8.03 -37.41
N ALA A 95 -2.63 7.72 -36.35
CA ALA A 95 -1.53 8.58 -35.90
C ALA A 95 -0.47 8.83 -36.99
N TYR A 96 -0.15 7.82 -37.80
CA TYR A 96 0.74 7.99 -38.94
C TYR A 96 0.16 8.93 -40.00
N LEU A 97 -1.10 8.76 -40.38
CA LEU A 97 -1.76 9.63 -41.36
C LEU A 97 -1.86 11.07 -40.87
N GLU A 98 -2.23 11.28 -39.61
CA GLU A 98 -2.24 12.60 -38.97
C GLU A 98 -0.85 13.23 -38.99
N SER A 99 0.21 12.44 -38.74
CA SER A 99 1.58 12.94 -38.83
C SER A 99 1.94 13.40 -40.25
N LEU A 100 1.51 12.67 -41.29
CA LEU A 100 1.72 13.08 -42.67
C LEU A 100 0.93 14.33 -43.04
N GLU A 101 -0.33 14.42 -42.61
CA GLU A 101 -1.17 15.60 -42.81
C GLU A 101 -0.54 16.83 -42.14
N SER A 102 -0.05 16.69 -40.91
CA SER A 102 0.67 17.76 -40.20
C SER A 102 1.92 18.24 -40.94
N LEU A 103 2.55 17.37 -41.74
CA LEU A 103 3.73 17.68 -42.53
C LEU A 103 3.39 18.30 -43.90
N GLN A 104 2.16 18.16 -44.42
CA GLN A 104 1.76 18.70 -45.73
C GLN A 104 2.02 20.21 -45.91
N PRO A 105 1.74 21.09 -44.92
CA PRO A 105 2.05 22.52 -45.04
C PRO A 105 3.55 22.83 -45.17
N PHE A 106 4.41 21.95 -44.66
CA PHE A 106 5.87 22.11 -44.69
C PHE A 106 6.50 21.55 -45.97
N LEU A 107 5.77 20.71 -46.71
CA LEU A 107 6.23 20.09 -47.96
C LEU A 107 5.91 20.93 -49.21
N LYS A 108 5.01 21.93 -49.13
CA LYS A 108 4.76 22.87 -50.23
C LYS A 108 5.75 24.03 -50.23
N LYS A 109 6.90 23.84 -50.89
CA LYS A 109 7.70 24.93 -51.48
C LYS A 109 8.38 24.47 -52.77
N LYS A 110 7.73 24.74 -53.91
CA LYS A 110 8.34 25.29 -55.12
C LYS A 110 7.26 25.84 -56.02
#